data_AF-A0A4Y2L6U7-F1
#
_entry.id   AF-A0A4Y2L6U7-F1
#
_cell.length_a   1.000
_cell.length_b   1.000
_cell.length_c   1.000
_cell.angle_alpha   90.00
_cell.angle_beta   90.00
_cell.angle_gamma   90.00
#
_symmetry.space_group_name_H-M   'P 1'
#
loop_
_entity.id
_entity.type
_entity.pdbx_description
1 polymer ?
#
loop_
_entity_poly.entity_id
_entity_poly.type
_entity_poly.pdbx_seq_one_letter_code
_entity_poly.pdbx_strand_id
1 'polypeptide(L)'
;MALEDRKFLKFLLIGCDANEDYRVMRMIILAFGCKNSPFILSVVIKLHIIKFGAEKPELVSMLNFGLYVDDLYFGADIVREEIELLADAVTLLESGNFNLRNLSFYNSELKALWFENRFRGLFWYPRLGWVPHVNNGTQPEVIE
;
A
#
# COMPACT_ATOMS: atom_id res chain seq x y z
N MET A 1 -9.74 11.71 -10.79
CA MET A 1 -11.12 12.20 -10.55
C MET A 1 -11.26 13.56 -11.18
N ALA A 2 -12.25 13.74 -12.06
CA ALA A 2 -12.46 15.02 -12.71
C ALA A 2 -12.89 16.08 -11.67
N LEU A 3 -12.53 17.34 -11.91
CA LEU A 3 -12.87 18.44 -11.00
C LEU A 3 -14.40 18.58 -10.82
N GLU A 4 -15.14 18.29 -11.89
CA GLU A 4 -16.59 18.34 -11.98
C GLU A 4 -17.28 17.30 -11.08
N ASP A 5 -16.67 16.12 -10.92
CA ASP A 5 -17.23 15.02 -10.13
C ASP A 5 -17.10 15.26 -8.62
N ARG A 6 -16.16 16.11 -8.19
CA ARG A 6 -15.88 16.32 -6.76
C ARG A 6 -17.09 16.90 -6.02
N LYS A 7 -18.05 17.51 -6.72
CA LYS A 7 -19.29 18.03 -6.11
C LYS A 7 -20.16 16.92 -5.49
N PHE A 8 -20.03 15.69 -5.97
CA PHE A 8 -20.77 14.51 -5.50
C PHE A 8 -20.14 13.84 -4.28
N LEU A 9 -18.92 14.23 -3.89
CA LEU A 9 -18.17 13.63 -2.78
C LEU A 9 -17.98 14.59 -1.62
N LYS A 10 -19.06 15.31 -1.29
CA LYS A 10 -19.15 16.13 -0.09
C LYS A 10 -19.63 15.26 1.07
N PHE A 11 -19.06 15.49 2.24
CA PHE A 11 -19.49 14.84 3.47
C PHE A 11 -19.49 15.84 4.61
N LEU A 12 -20.31 15.59 5.62
CA LEU A 12 -20.35 16.38 6.84
C LEU A 12 -19.35 15.80 7.82
N LEU A 13 -18.46 16.65 8.31
CA LEU A 13 -17.63 16.37 9.48
C LEU A 13 -18.33 17.01 10.68
N ILE A 14 -18.85 16.17 11.57
CA ILE A 14 -19.47 16.61 12.81
C ILE A 14 -18.37 16.64 13.87
N GLY A 15 -18.31 17.73 14.64
CA GLY A 15 -17.37 17.85 15.75
C GLY A 15 -17.61 16.82 16.85
N CYS A 16 -16.59 16.57 17.66
CA CYS A 16 -16.69 15.59 18.75
C CYS A 16 -17.50 16.12 19.93
N ASP A 17 -17.54 17.43 20.11
CA ASP A 17 -18.25 18.10 21.19
C ASP A 17 -19.65 18.58 20.77
N ALA A 18 -20.61 18.55 21.68
CA ALA A 18 -21.99 18.96 21.43
C ALA A 18 -22.15 20.44 21.01
N ASN A 19 -21.11 21.27 21.21
CA ASN A 19 -21.07 22.67 20.84
C ASN A 19 -20.28 22.95 19.53
N GLU A 20 -19.72 21.93 18.89
CA GLU A 20 -19.01 22.12 17.63
C GLU A 20 -19.96 22.07 16.43
N ASP A 21 -19.99 23.15 15.65
CA ASP A 21 -20.70 23.21 14.38
C ASP A 21 -20.17 22.17 13.37
N TYR A 22 -21.06 21.70 12.48
CA TYR A 22 -20.67 20.79 11.41
C TYR A 22 -19.86 21.52 10.32
N ARG A 23 -18.91 20.83 9.70
CA ARG A 23 -18.14 21.32 8.54
C ARG A 23 -18.46 20.50 7.30
N VAL A 24 -18.70 21.17 6.18
CA VAL A 24 -18.87 20.51 4.88
C VAL A 24 -17.50 20.31 4.25
N MET A 25 -17.03 19.07 4.20
CA MET A 25 -15.77 18.68 3.57
C MET A 25 -16.01 18.09 2.17
N ARG A 26 -14.96 18.01 1.37
CA ARG A 26 -15.00 17.43 0.02
C ARG A 26 -13.76 16.60 -0.25
N MET A 27 -13.95 15.40 -0.80
CA MET A 27 -12.83 14.58 -1.26
C MET A 27 -12.13 15.22 -2.47
N ILE A 28 -10.80 15.29 -2.43
CA ILE A 28 -9.96 15.77 -3.53
C ILE A 28 -9.22 14.62 -4.24
N ILE A 29 -9.16 13.45 -3.60
CA ILE A 29 -8.57 12.21 -4.10
C ILE A 29 -9.67 11.21 -4.49
N LEU A 30 -9.28 10.13 -5.16
CA LEU A 30 -10.19 9.03 -5.45
C LEU A 30 -10.77 8.46 -4.15
N ALA A 31 -12.09 8.58 -3.98
CA ALA A 31 -12.74 8.17 -2.74
C ALA A 31 -12.92 6.65 -2.70
N PHE A 32 -12.68 6.05 -1.54
CA PHE A 32 -13.08 4.68 -1.25
C PHE A 32 -14.62 4.56 -1.24
N GLY A 33 -15.14 3.38 -1.58
CA GLY A 33 -16.58 3.10 -1.60
C GLY A 33 -17.34 3.55 -2.85
N CYS A 34 -16.71 4.30 -3.77
CA CYS A 34 -17.34 4.58 -5.07
C CYS A 34 -17.21 3.36 -5.99
N LYS A 35 -18.30 2.99 -6.67
CA LYS A 35 -18.38 1.83 -7.57
C LYS A 35 -17.24 1.76 -8.61
N ASN A 36 -16.83 2.92 -9.13
CA ASN A 36 -15.81 2.99 -10.18
C ASN A 36 -14.38 3.14 -9.64
N SER A 37 -14.19 3.39 -8.35
CA SER A 37 -12.85 3.62 -7.78
C SER A 37 -11.90 2.42 -7.96
N PRO A 38 -12.33 1.16 -7.68
CA PRO A 38 -11.48 -0.02 -7.91
C PRO A 38 -11.00 -0.13 -9.36
N PHE A 39 -11.88 0.15 -10.31
CA PHE A 39 -11.55 0.08 -11.74
C PHE A 39 -10.52 1.14 -12.13
N ILE A 40 -10.73 2.39 -11.70
CA ILE A 40 -9.80 3.49 -11.99
C ILE A 40 -8.42 3.18 -11.39
N LEU A 41 -8.36 2.70 -10.15
CA LEU A 41 -7.11 2.32 -9.49
C LEU A 41 -6.39 1.21 -10.26
N SER A 42 -7.11 0.14 -10.62
CA SER A 42 -6.56 -1.01 -11.36
C SER A 42 -5.95 -0.59 -12.70
N VAL A 43 -6.62 0.28 -13.46
CA VAL A 43 -6.09 0.79 -14.74
C VAL A 43 -4.80 1.59 -14.52
N VAL A 44 -4.76 2.48 -13.53
CA VAL A 44 -3.57 3.30 -13.26
C VAL A 44 -2.39 2.42 -12.82
N ILE A 45 -2.62 1.45 -11.93
CA ILE A 45 -1.56 0.54 -11.50
C ILE A 45 -1.05 -0.30 -12.68
N LYS A 46 -1.94 -0.83 -13.53
CA LYS A 46 -1.53 -1.58 -14.74
C LYS A 46 -0.69 -0.72 -15.70
N LEU A 47 -1.09 0.53 -15.94
CA LEU A 47 -0.30 1.46 -16.75
C LEU A 47 1.07 1.74 -16.14
N HIS A 48 1.17 1.79 -14.81
CA HIS A 48 2.43 1.94 -14.11
C HIS A 48 3.32 0.70 -14.29
N ILE A 49 2.76 -0.50 -14.10
CA ILE A 49 3.48 -1.79 -14.28
C ILE A 49 4.04 -1.94 -15.70
N ILE A 50 3.24 -1.63 -16.73
CA ILE A 50 3.65 -1.77 -18.14
C ILE A 50 4.93 -0.99 -18.45
N LYS A 51 5.15 0.17 -17.81
CA LYS A 51 6.35 0.99 -18.02
C LYS A 51 7.65 0.27 -17.63
N PHE A 52 7.58 -0.71 -16.74
CA PHE A 52 8.74 -1.46 -16.22
C PHE A 52 8.84 -2.88 -16.78
N GLY A 53 7.91 -3.29 -17.65
CA GLY A 53 7.74 -4.70 -18.02
C GLY A 53 8.80 -5.31 -18.93
N ALA A 54 9.67 -4.49 -19.53
CA ALA A 54 10.78 -5.01 -20.34
C ALA A 54 11.93 -5.59 -19.49
N GLU A 55 12.08 -5.15 -18.24
CA GLU A 55 13.25 -5.48 -17.40
C GLU A 55 13.00 -6.68 -16.49
N LYS A 56 11.78 -6.85 -15.97
CA LYS A 56 11.44 -7.88 -14.96
C LYS A 56 10.09 -8.56 -15.28
N PRO A 57 10.05 -9.54 -16.21
CA PRO A 57 8.80 -10.18 -16.63
C PRO A 57 8.11 -10.97 -15.50
N GLU A 58 8.87 -11.59 -14.61
CA GLU A 58 8.35 -12.33 -13.45
C GLU A 58 7.62 -11.40 -12.47
N LEU A 59 8.20 -10.25 -12.17
CA LEU A 59 7.58 -9.21 -11.35
C LEU A 59 6.26 -8.71 -11.96
N VAL A 60 6.25 -8.46 -13.27
CA VAL A 60 5.04 -8.02 -13.97
C VAL A 60 3.97 -9.10 -13.95
N SER A 61 4.34 -10.36 -14.11
CA SER A 61 3.42 -11.49 -13.98
C SER A 61 2.83 -11.52 -12.56
N MET A 62 3.69 -11.52 -11.54
CA MET A 62 3.29 -11.51 -10.13
C MET A 62 2.34 -10.35 -9.80
N LEU A 63 2.63 -9.13 -10.24
CA LEU A 63 1.76 -7.97 -9.99
C LEU A 63 0.42 -8.09 -10.73
N ASN A 64 0.41 -8.60 -11.96
CA ASN A 64 -0.83 -8.74 -12.74
C ASN A 64 -1.78 -9.80 -12.16
N PHE A 65 -1.24 -10.88 -11.59
CA PHE A 65 -2.04 -11.96 -11.00
C PHE A 65 -2.31 -11.76 -9.51
N GLY A 66 -1.38 -11.13 -8.79
CA GLY A 66 -1.45 -10.98 -7.35
C GLY A 66 -2.19 -9.72 -6.87
N LEU A 67 -2.31 -8.69 -7.71
CA LEU A 67 -3.06 -7.49 -7.34
C LEU A 67 -4.57 -7.70 -7.49
N TYR A 68 -5.29 -7.59 -6.38
CA TYR A 68 -6.74 -7.51 -6.33
C TYR A 68 -7.18 -6.17 -5.72
N VAL A 69 -7.66 -5.26 -6.58
CA VAL A 69 -8.03 -3.89 -6.20
C VAL A 69 -6.86 -3.14 -5.55
N ASP A 70 -6.78 -3.10 -4.22
CA ASP A 70 -5.76 -2.44 -3.41
C ASP A 70 -4.88 -3.43 -2.62
N ASP A 71 -5.20 -4.72 -2.65
CA ASP A 71 -4.45 -5.76 -1.98
C ASP A 71 -3.50 -6.50 -2.94
N LEU A 72 -2.30 -6.84 -2.45
CA LEU A 72 -1.32 -7.67 -3.16
C LEU A 72 -1.18 -9.02 -2.45
N TYR A 73 -1.53 -10.10 -3.15
CA TYR A 73 -1.39 -11.48 -2.70
C TYR A 73 -0.54 -12.26 -3.68
N PHE A 74 0.58 -12.81 -3.22
CA PHE A 74 1.41 -13.71 -4.00
C PHE A 74 2.19 -14.64 -3.06
N GLY A 75 2.90 -15.60 -3.65
CA GLY A 75 3.86 -16.43 -2.96
C GLY A 75 4.80 -17.05 -3.99
N ALA A 76 5.89 -17.63 -3.50
CA ALA A 76 6.82 -18.42 -4.32
C ALA A 76 7.19 -19.72 -3.58
N ASP A 77 7.74 -20.69 -4.31
CA ASP A 77 8.19 -21.95 -3.72
C ASP A 77 9.49 -21.78 -2.92
N ILE A 78 10.26 -20.72 -3.22
CA ILE A 78 11.56 -20.43 -2.61
C ILE A 78 11.49 -19.08 -1.90
N VAL A 79 11.79 -19.08 -0.59
CA VAL A 79 11.77 -17.88 0.27
C VAL A 79 12.62 -16.73 -0.29
N ARG A 80 13.78 -17.07 -0.87
CA ARG A 80 14.69 -16.08 -1.46
C ARG A 80 14.09 -15.40 -2.70
N GLU A 81 13.39 -16.14 -3.54
CA GLU A 81 12.73 -15.57 -4.72
C GLU A 81 11.55 -14.70 -4.29
N GLU A 82 10.80 -15.13 -3.28
CA GLU A 82 9.67 -14.37 -2.73
C GLU A 82 10.10 -13.01 -2.18
N ILE A 83 11.22 -12.96 -1.44
CA ILE A 83 11.71 -11.70 -0.86
C ILE A 83 12.29 -10.76 -1.93
N GLU A 84 12.99 -11.29 -2.93
CA GLU A 84 13.53 -10.50 -4.05
C GLU A 84 12.37 -9.90 -4.88
N LEU A 85 11.34 -10.70 -5.19
CA LEU A 85 10.12 -10.24 -5.85
C LEU A 85 9.37 -9.19 -5.03
N LEU A 86 9.24 -9.37 -3.71
CA LEU A 86 8.58 -8.40 -2.85
C LEU A 86 9.32 -7.06 -2.82
N ALA A 87 10.65 -7.09 -2.68
CA ALA A 87 11.48 -5.89 -2.64
C ALA A 87 11.39 -5.11 -3.96
N ASP A 88 11.38 -5.83 -5.08
CA ASP A 88 11.16 -5.27 -6.41
C ASP A 88 9.77 -4.67 -6.58
N ALA A 89 8.73 -5.35 -6.08
CA ALA A 89 7.35 -4.87 -6.10
C ALA A 89 7.18 -3.58 -5.32
N VAL A 90 7.73 -3.52 -4.10
CA VAL A 90 7.73 -2.32 -3.26
C VAL A 90 8.41 -1.17 -3.99
N THR A 91 9.61 -1.39 -4.54
CA THR A 91 10.37 -0.35 -5.25
C THR A 91 9.61 0.16 -6.48
N LEU A 92 9.04 -0.76 -7.28
CA LEU A 92 8.27 -0.42 -8.46
C LEU A 92 7.04 0.41 -8.10
N LEU A 93 6.24 -0.04 -7.14
CA LEU A 93 5.01 0.64 -6.75
C LEU A 93 5.30 1.99 -6.05
N GLU A 94 6.34 2.06 -5.21
CA GLU A 94 6.79 3.29 -4.55
C GLU A 94 7.21 4.37 -5.57
N SER A 95 7.82 3.97 -6.69
CA SER A 95 8.16 4.92 -7.78
C SER A 95 6.93 5.61 -8.40
N GLY A 96 5.74 5.01 -8.26
CA GLY A 96 4.45 5.57 -8.67
C GLY A 96 3.65 6.17 -7.51
N ASN A 97 4.28 6.34 -6.33
CA ASN A 97 3.64 6.72 -5.07
C ASN A 97 2.58 5.73 -4.55
N PHE A 98 2.57 4.49 -5.07
CA PHE A 98 1.75 3.39 -4.56
C PHE A 98 2.50 2.68 -3.43
N ASN A 99 2.21 3.08 -2.19
CA ASN A 99 2.90 2.52 -1.05
C ASN A 99 2.17 1.26 -0.56
N LEU A 100 2.82 0.10 -0.63
CA LEU A 100 2.34 -1.11 0.03
C LEU A 100 2.44 -0.94 1.55
N ARG A 101 1.40 -1.37 2.26
CA ARG A 101 1.28 -1.25 3.72
C ARG A 101 0.75 -2.56 4.28
N ASN A 102 0.95 -2.76 5.58
CA ASN A 102 0.39 -3.90 6.30
C ASN A 102 0.84 -5.27 5.79
N LEU A 103 2.10 -5.39 5.39
CA LEU A 103 2.63 -6.65 4.90
C LEU A 103 2.51 -7.73 5.97
N SER A 104 1.93 -8.87 5.59
CA SER A 104 1.75 -10.04 6.45
C SER A 104 2.40 -11.23 5.78
N PHE A 105 3.11 -12.03 6.57
CA PHE A 105 3.90 -13.16 6.09
C PHE A 105 3.44 -14.44 6.77
N TYR A 106 3.21 -15.49 5.99
CA TYR A 106 2.90 -16.81 6.51
C TYR A 106 4.15 -17.51 7.06
N ASN A 107 5.27 -17.40 6.35
CA ASN A 107 6.53 -18.01 6.73
C ASN A 107 7.33 -17.11 7.70
N SER A 108 7.76 -17.66 8.83
CA SER A 108 8.57 -16.97 9.83
C SER A 108 9.97 -16.60 9.33
N GLU A 109 10.57 -17.42 8.47
CA GLU A 109 11.86 -17.16 7.83
C GLU A 109 11.76 -15.96 6.89
N LEU A 110 10.75 -15.92 6.02
CA LEU A 110 10.49 -14.78 5.13
C LEU A 110 10.28 -13.49 5.93
N LYS A 111 9.51 -13.57 7.03
CA LYS A 111 9.30 -12.46 7.95
C LYS A 111 10.62 -11.97 8.54
N ALA A 112 11.47 -12.87 9.05
CA ALA A 112 12.77 -12.52 9.62
C ALA A 112 13.66 -11.84 8.57
N LEU A 113 13.78 -12.45 7.38
CA LEU A 113 14.57 -11.90 6.28
C LEU A 113 14.08 -10.51 5.85
N TRP A 114 12.76 -10.26 5.84
CA TRP A 114 12.22 -8.95 5.52
C TRP A 114 12.71 -7.86 6.48
N PHE A 115 12.68 -8.15 7.78
CA PHE A 115 13.12 -7.22 8.82
C PHE A 115 14.64 -7.09 8.90
N GLU A 116 15.39 -8.18 8.70
CA GLU A 116 16.86 -8.20 8.71
C GLU A 116 17.46 -7.36 7.58
N ASN A 117 16.93 -7.52 6.37
CA ASN A 117 17.37 -6.76 5.19
C ASN A 117 16.87 -5.31 5.20
N ARG A 118 16.12 -4.90 6.24
CA ARG A 118 15.56 -3.56 6.42
C ARG A 118 14.82 -3.08 5.18
N PHE A 119 14.09 -3.98 4.51
CA PHE A 119 13.29 -3.57 3.37
C PHE A 119 12.22 -2.57 3.81
N ARG A 120 12.02 -1.54 2.99
CA ARG A 120 11.12 -0.42 3.32
C ARG A 120 9.69 -0.92 3.36
N GLY A 121 8.96 -0.55 4.41
CA GLY A 121 7.54 -0.85 4.55
C GLY A 121 6.90 -0.03 5.66
N LEU A 122 5.60 0.22 5.54
CA LEU A 122 4.79 0.77 6.62
C LEU A 122 4.12 -0.38 7.38
N PHE A 123 4.56 -0.55 8.63
CA PHE A 123 4.01 -1.54 9.53
C PHE A 123 3.06 -0.90 10.54
N TRP A 124 1.97 -1.60 10.83
CA TRP A 124 1.04 -1.20 11.87
C TRP A 124 1.44 -1.82 13.21
N TYR A 125 1.69 -0.99 14.22
CA TYR A 125 1.91 -1.42 15.60
C TYR A 125 0.75 -0.93 16.47
N PRO A 126 0.13 -1.79 17.32
CA PRO A 126 -1.03 -1.43 18.13
C PRO A 126 -0.86 -0.18 19.01
N ARG A 127 0.37 0.12 19.46
CA ARG A 127 0.68 1.28 20.31
C ARG A 127 1.26 2.48 19.55
N LEU A 128 1.85 2.26 18.38
CA LEU A 128 2.61 3.29 17.65
C LEU A 128 1.94 3.71 16.33
N GLY A 129 0.90 3.00 15.90
CA GLY A 129 0.24 3.24 14.62
C GLY A 129 1.10 2.81 13.43
N TRP A 130 0.93 3.48 12.29
CA TRP A 130 1.73 3.23 11.08
C TRP A 130 3.15 3.78 11.25
N VAL A 131 4.11 2.89 11.43
CA VAL A 131 5.53 3.23 11.53
C VAL A 131 6.21 2.87 10.21
N PRO A 132 6.76 3.84 9.46
CA PRO A 132 7.64 3.54 8.36
C PRO A 132 8.96 3.01 8.93
N HIS A 133 9.31 1.78 8.59
CA HIS A 133 10.65 1.28 8.86
C HIS A 133 11.60 1.93 7.85
N VAL A 134 12.29 2.98 8.30
CA VAL A 134 13.33 3.68 7.54
C VAL A 134 14.69 3.26 8.11
N ASN A 135 15.69 3.26 7.23
CA ASN A 135 17.01 2.66 7.35
C ASN A 135 17.95 3.27 8.43
N ASN A 136 17.45 3.55 9.63
CA ASN A 136 18.22 4.09 10.74
C ASN A 136 18.28 3.08 11.88
N GLY A 137 19.12 2.06 11.76
CA GLY A 137 19.92 1.50 12.87
C GLY A 137 19.24 0.84 14.09
N THR A 138 18.01 1.17 14.42
CA THR A 138 17.41 0.95 15.73
C THR A 138 16.09 0.25 15.55
N GLN A 139 16.05 -1.02 15.96
CA GLN A 139 14.78 -1.70 16.23
C GLN A 139 14.05 -0.92 17.35
N PRO A 140 12.73 -0.70 17.26
CA PRO A 140 11.98 -0.29 18.44
C PRO A 140 12.03 -1.43 19.45
N GLU A 141 12.62 -1.16 20.62
CA GLU A 141 12.64 -2.09 21.74
C GLU A 141 11.21 -2.52 22.07
N VAL A 142 10.97 -3.83 22.03
CA VAL A 142 9.75 -4.43 22.53
C VAL A 142 9.84 -4.37 24.05
N ILE A 143 9.16 -3.39 24.65
CA ILE A 143 8.91 -3.40 26.09
C ILE A 143 7.73 -4.37 26.30
N GLU A 144 8.02 -5.47 27.02
CA GLU A 144 7.04 -6.46 27.51
C GLU A 144 5.88 -5.80 28.28
#